data_AF-A0A948R9H0-F1
#
_entry.id   AF-A0A948R9H0-F1
#
_cell.length_a   1.000
_cell.length_b   1.000
_cell.length_c   1.000
_cell.angle_alpha   90.00
_cell.angle_beta   90.00
_cell.angle_gamma   90.00
#
_symmetry.space_group_name_H-M   'P 1'
#
loop_
_entity.id
_entity.type
_entity.pdbx_description
1 polymer ?
#
loop_
_entity_poly.entity_id
_entity_poly.type
_entity_poly.pdbx_seq_one_letter_code
_entity_poly.pdbx_strand_id
1 'polypeptide(L)'
;MLKVHFINVGQGDAILIDHGEAEVLIDGGVRESGVVEYLNDHVDGALEVMVATHPHIDHIGGLIGVLETFEVGEIWLNGDSSGTKTYREFMRLVDDEGAAIHEAQLGDSIDMGSYALQVLNPAKLLPNSSNSNSIVLLLRYGDIDFLFPADALIRAEEAMLARRYFPLTEVEILKVGHHGSRSASSAPFLERVKPEVAIYMAGKDNESGYPHEETTYALGQIGADIYGTDVHGTIIVVTDGSKYTLQLENVASPLTPPAVLPEPSDTPSSPDTVPEPEQFSLDVVIMPPGASTVKFDPAGGIYPKDTVVHLTAKPEAGYEFAQWTVDGVPVSVPEVFITMDSDKTVTLSLKRTGW
;
A
#
# COMPACT_ATOMS: atom_id res chain seq x y z
N MET A 1 -17.61 -22.77 -3.81
CA MET A 1 -17.35 -22.36 -2.41
C MET A 1 -16.34 -21.24 -2.49
N LEU A 2 -16.45 -20.23 -1.65
CA LEU A 2 -15.51 -19.12 -1.63
C LEU A 2 -14.33 -19.49 -0.72
N LYS A 3 -13.11 -19.23 -1.19
CA LYS A 3 -11.89 -19.30 -0.39
C LYS A 3 -11.25 -17.92 -0.36
N VAL A 4 -10.86 -17.46 0.83
CA VAL A 4 -10.10 -16.23 1.03
C VAL A 4 -8.77 -16.60 1.67
N HIS A 5 -7.70 -16.45 0.91
CA HIS A 5 -6.34 -16.81 1.26
C HIS A 5 -5.61 -15.58 1.76
N PHE A 6 -5.27 -15.56 3.04
CA PHE A 6 -4.36 -14.57 3.63
C PHE A 6 -2.94 -15.13 3.49
N ILE A 7 -2.28 -14.79 2.38
CA ILE A 7 -1.03 -15.41 1.96
C ILE A 7 0.10 -14.94 2.87
N ASN A 8 0.89 -15.88 3.41
CA ASN A 8 2.05 -15.52 4.19
C ASN A 8 3.19 -15.01 3.29
N VAL A 9 3.22 -13.70 3.08
CA VAL A 9 4.22 -12.98 2.27
C VAL A 9 5.35 -12.37 3.11
N GLY A 10 5.46 -12.76 4.38
CA GLY A 10 6.30 -12.05 5.35
C GLY A 10 5.65 -10.75 5.78
N GLN A 11 6.38 -9.63 5.73
CA GLN A 11 5.81 -8.31 6.02
C GLN A 11 5.09 -7.77 4.79
N GLY A 12 3.78 -7.50 4.94
CA GLY A 12 2.93 -6.97 3.88
C GLY A 12 1.60 -7.71 3.76
N ASP A 13 0.74 -7.22 2.87
CA ASP A 13 -0.56 -7.82 2.56
C ASP A 13 -0.54 -8.46 1.16
N ALA A 14 -1.10 -9.65 1.05
CA ALA A 14 -1.44 -10.32 -0.21
C ALA A 14 -2.60 -11.29 0.04
N ILE A 15 -3.78 -10.97 -0.50
CA ILE A 15 -5.01 -11.72 -0.24
C ILE A 15 -5.60 -12.18 -1.56
N LEU A 16 -5.72 -13.49 -1.76
CA LEU A 16 -6.39 -14.08 -2.91
C LEU A 16 -7.81 -14.50 -2.52
N ILE A 17 -8.81 -14.01 -3.24
CA ILE A 17 -10.18 -14.47 -3.17
C ILE A 17 -10.44 -15.37 -4.38
N ASP A 18 -10.67 -16.64 -4.12
CA ASP A 18 -10.88 -17.70 -5.11
C ASP A 18 -12.33 -18.21 -5.00
N HIS A 19 -13.11 -18.05 -6.06
CA HIS A 19 -14.44 -18.68 -6.21
C HIS A 19 -14.50 -19.74 -7.32
N GLY A 20 -13.35 -20.23 -7.77
CA GLY A 20 -13.16 -21.38 -8.64
C GLY A 20 -13.00 -21.06 -10.13
N GLU A 21 -13.69 -20.05 -10.64
CA GLU A 21 -13.53 -19.57 -12.03
C GLU A 21 -13.28 -18.05 -12.09
N ALA A 22 -13.06 -17.42 -10.93
CA ALA A 22 -12.93 -15.99 -10.82
C ALA A 22 -12.07 -15.65 -9.61
N GLU A 23 -10.97 -14.96 -9.86
CA GLU A 23 -9.97 -14.65 -8.86
C GLU A 23 -9.78 -13.15 -8.68
N VAL A 24 -9.80 -12.71 -7.42
CA VAL A 24 -9.46 -11.34 -7.02
C VAL A 24 -8.21 -11.37 -6.17
N LEU A 25 -7.17 -10.65 -6.59
CA LEU A 25 -5.98 -10.41 -5.79
C LEU A 25 -6.03 -9.02 -5.17
N ILE A 26 -5.91 -8.94 -3.84
CA ILE A 26 -5.78 -7.69 -3.08
C ILE A 26 -4.35 -7.61 -2.55
N ASP A 27 -3.58 -6.66 -3.06
CA ASP A 27 -2.15 -6.47 -2.78
C ASP A 27 -1.27 -7.70 -3.06
N GLY A 28 0.05 -7.55 -2.99
CA GLY A 28 1.04 -8.57 -3.37
C GLY A 28 2.26 -8.66 -2.46
N GLY A 29 2.28 -7.97 -1.33
CA GLY A 29 3.45 -7.90 -0.45
C GLY A 29 4.60 -7.11 -1.06
N VAL A 30 5.81 -7.30 -0.50
CA VAL A 30 7.07 -6.84 -1.11
C VAL A 30 7.42 -7.63 -2.38
N ARG A 31 8.38 -7.17 -3.18
CA ARG A 31 8.72 -7.83 -4.46
C ARG A 31 9.14 -9.29 -4.29
N GLU A 32 9.89 -9.60 -3.24
CA GLU A 32 10.40 -10.94 -2.94
C GLU A 32 9.45 -11.77 -2.05
N SER A 33 8.16 -11.41 -2.02
CA SER A 33 7.14 -11.99 -1.13
C SER A 33 6.84 -13.48 -1.38
N GLY A 34 7.17 -14.00 -2.56
CA GLY A 34 6.74 -15.33 -2.97
C GLY A 34 5.29 -15.39 -3.48
N VAL A 35 4.62 -14.24 -3.66
CA VAL A 35 3.21 -14.21 -4.07
C VAL A 35 2.99 -14.83 -5.45
N VAL A 36 3.90 -14.62 -6.40
CA VAL A 36 3.81 -15.16 -7.76
C VAL A 36 3.88 -16.69 -7.72
N GLU A 37 4.79 -17.25 -6.94
CA GLU A 37 4.92 -18.69 -6.74
C GLU A 37 3.65 -19.27 -6.13
N TYR A 38 3.06 -18.60 -5.14
CA TYR A 38 1.80 -19.03 -4.53
C TYR A 38 0.64 -19.03 -5.56
N LEU A 39 0.52 -17.97 -6.35
CA LEU A 39 -0.55 -17.84 -7.34
C LEU A 39 -0.44 -18.88 -8.46
N ASN A 40 0.77 -19.26 -8.88
CA ASN A 40 0.95 -20.32 -9.88
C ASN A 40 0.34 -21.67 -9.47
N ASP A 41 0.20 -21.93 -8.17
CA ASP A 41 -0.42 -23.16 -7.65
C ASP A 41 -1.95 -23.05 -7.50
N HIS A 42 -2.52 -21.85 -7.63
CA HIS A 42 -3.92 -21.56 -7.26
C HIS A 42 -4.75 -20.85 -8.35
N VAL A 43 -4.11 -20.25 -9.34
CA VAL A 43 -4.76 -19.46 -10.39
C VAL A 43 -4.47 -20.11 -11.75
N ASP A 44 -5.52 -20.62 -12.39
CA ASP A 44 -5.44 -21.25 -13.71
C ASP A 44 -5.85 -20.24 -14.80
N GLY A 45 -5.01 -19.24 -15.09
CA GLY A 45 -5.24 -18.30 -16.18
C GLY A 45 -5.03 -16.83 -15.81
N ALA A 46 -5.97 -15.98 -16.21
CA ALA A 46 -5.96 -14.55 -15.91
C ALA A 46 -6.52 -14.29 -14.51
N LEU A 47 -6.06 -13.23 -13.86
CA LEU A 47 -6.74 -12.68 -12.69
C LEU A 47 -7.86 -11.76 -13.17
N GLU A 48 -9.11 -12.02 -12.77
CA GLU A 48 -10.22 -11.12 -13.10
C GLU A 48 -9.97 -9.72 -12.56
N VAL A 49 -9.54 -9.61 -11.29
CA VAL A 49 -9.35 -8.32 -10.63
C VAL A 49 -8.07 -8.30 -9.80
N MET A 50 -7.29 -7.24 -9.97
CA MET A 50 -6.21 -6.84 -9.07
C MET A 50 -6.59 -5.55 -8.35
N VAL A 51 -6.43 -5.52 -7.03
CA VAL A 51 -6.63 -4.33 -6.21
C VAL A 51 -5.28 -3.95 -5.59
N ALA A 52 -4.80 -2.74 -5.88
CA ALA A 52 -3.67 -2.14 -5.19
C ALA A 52 -4.20 -1.11 -4.19
N THR A 53 -4.21 -1.47 -2.90
CA THR A 53 -4.94 -0.71 -1.89
C THR A 53 -4.35 0.67 -1.66
N HIS A 54 -3.03 0.81 -1.69
CA HIS A 54 -2.29 2.07 -1.59
C HIS A 54 -0.82 1.86 -2.04
N PRO A 55 -0.02 2.92 -2.27
CA PRO A 55 1.22 2.81 -3.04
C PRO A 55 2.46 2.31 -2.27
N HIS A 56 2.30 1.72 -1.07
CA HIS A 56 3.43 1.26 -0.26
C HIS A 56 4.04 -0.05 -0.77
N ILE A 57 5.34 -0.20 -0.54
CA ILE A 57 6.15 -1.29 -1.12
C ILE A 57 5.72 -2.68 -0.65
N ASP A 58 5.26 -2.81 0.59
CA ASP A 58 4.74 -4.03 1.19
C ASP A 58 3.29 -4.36 0.77
N HIS A 59 2.75 -3.60 -0.19
CA HIS A 59 1.46 -3.84 -0.82
C HIS A 59 1.62 -4.01 -2.33
N ILE A 60 2.26 -3.07 -3.02
CA ILE A 60 2.38 -3.10 -4.49
C ILE A 60 3.63 -3.80 -5.01
N GLY A 61 4.59 -4.14 -4.13
CA GLY A 61 5.90 -4.64 -4.53
C GLY A 61 5.81 -5.96 -5.31
N GLY A 62 5.06 -6.93 -4.78
CA GLY A 62 4.86 -8.21 -5.44
C GLY A 62 3.93 -8.15 -6.64
N LEU A 63 3.03 -7.15 -6.71
CA LEU A 63 2.13 -6.96 -7.86
C LEU A 63 2.90 -6.71 -9.16
N ILE A 64 4.12 -6.18 -9.08
CA ILE A 64 5.01 -6.06 -10.24
C ILE A 64 5.28 -7.44 -10.87
N GLY A 65 5.66 -8.43 -10.06
CA GLY A 65 5.90 -9.78 -10.56
C GLY A 65 4.61 -10.45 -11.03
N VAL A 66 3.47 -10.10 -10.43
CA VAL A 66 2.16 -10.60 -10.85
C VAL A 66 1.81 -10.08 -12.26
N LEU A 67 1.92 -8.78 -12.52
CA LEU A 67 1.69 -8.20 -13.86
C LEU A 67 2.71 -8.69 -14.92
N GLU A 68 3.91 -9.11 -14.50
CA GLU A 68 4.88 -9.72 -15.40
C GLU A 68 4.51 -11.18 -15.77
N THR A 69 3.61 -11.82 -15.02
CA THR A 69 3.36 -13.27 -15.10
C THR A 69 1.92 -13.61 -15.51
N PHE A 70 0.93 -12.89 -15.00
CA PHE A 70 -0.50 -13.13 -15.19
C PHE A 70 -1.12 -12.00 -16.00
N GLU A 71 -2.04 -12.35 -16.90
CA GLU A 71 -2.94 -11.37 -17.50
C GLU A 71 -3.94 -10.90 -16.44
N VAL A 72 -4.27 -9.62 -16.43
CA VAL A 72 -5.23 -9.01 -15.48
C VAL A 72 -6.39 -8.36 -16.23
N GLY A 73 -7.63 -8.69 -15.84
CA GLY A 73 -8.84 -8.11 -16.44
C GLY A 73 -9.08 -6.66 -16.03
N GLU A 74 -9.14 -6.42 -14.71
CA GLU A 74 -9.35 -5.10 -14.11
C GLU A 74 -8.31 -4.79 -13.04
N ILE A 75 -7.84 -3.54 -13.00
CA ILE A 75 -6.92 -3.03 -11.97
C ILE A 75 -7.60 -1.88 -11.23
N TRP A 76 -7.78 -2.05 -9.93
CA TRP A 76 -8.36 -1.06 -9.03
C TRP A 76 -7.27 -0.40 -8.19
N LEU A 77 -7.13 0.91 -8.34
CA LEU A 77 -6.16 1.77 -7.66
C LEU A 77 -6.89 2.74 -6.73
N ASN A 78 -6.25 3.18 -5.65
CA ASN A 78 -6.86 4.18 -4.75
C ASN A 78 -6.83 5.62 -5.30
N GLY A 79 -6.11 5.86 -6.39
CA GLY A 79 -5.88 7.18 -6.97
C GLY A 79 -4.80 8.02 -6.28
N ASP A 80 -4.13 7.47 -5.25
CA ASP A 80 -2.97 8.10 -4.63
C ASP A 80 -1.69 7.81 -5.42
N SER A 81 -0.67 8.64 -5.24
CA SER A 81 0.58 8.54 -5.99
C SER A 81 1.80 8.53 -5.08
N SER A 82 2.88 7.92 -5.55
CA SER A 82 4.14 7.87 -4.82
C SER A 82 5.33 8.15 -5.72
N GLY A 83 6.32 8.86 -5.18
CA GLY A 83 7.59 9.10 -5.85
C GLY A 83 8.55 7.91 -5.85
N THR A 84 8.19 6.77 -5.26
CA THR A 84 9.12 5.63 -5.13
C THR A 84 9.45 5.00 -6.49
N LYS A 85 10.59 4.30 -6.56
CA LYS A 85 10.93 3.50 -7.76
C LYS A 85 9.93 2.38 -8.00
N THR A 86 9.52 1.71 -6.92
CA THR A 86 8.51 0.64 -6.95
C THR A 86 7.20 1.14 -7.55
N TYR A 87 6.67 2.27 -7.09
CA TYR A 87 5.42 2.81 -7.64
C TYR A 87 5.54 3.17 -9.12
N ARG A 88 6.62 3.81 -9.55
CA ARG A 88 6.83 4.12 -10.98
C ARG A 88 6.92 2.86 -11.85
N GLU A 89 7.59 1.83 -11.36
CA GLU A 89 7.71 0.55 -12.07
C GLU A 89 6.35 -0.15 -12.16
N PHE A 90 5.63 -0.23 -11.03
CA PHE A 90 4.27 -0.76 -10.95
C PHE A 90 3.34 -0.03 -11.93
N MET A 91 3.27 1.30 -11.88
CA MET A 91 2.40 2.07 -12.77
C MET A 91 2.75 1.91 -14.25
N ARG A 92 4.04 1.76 -14.60
CA ARG A 92 4.43 1.45 -15.99
C ARG A 92 3.84 0.11 -16.45
N LEU A 93 3.88 -0.91 -15.60
CA LEU A 93 3.29 -2.22 -15.92
C LEU A 93 1.76 -2.16 -15.98
N VAL A 94 1.12 -1.43 -15.06
CA VAL A 94 -0.33 -1.17 -15.10
C VAL A 94 -0.73 -0.52 -16.43
N ASP A 95 0.04 0.48 -16.90
CA ASP A 95 -0.21 1.16 -18.17
C ASP A 95 0.02 0.24 -19.39
N ASP A 96 0.96 -0.70 -19.29
CA ASP A 96 1.34 -1.65 -20.36
C ASP A 96 0.41 -2.89 -20.44
N GLU A 97 -0.29 -3.24 -19.35
CA GLU A 97 -1.11 -4.46 -19.20
C GLU A 97 -2.29 -4.51 -20.18
N GLY A 98 -2.90 -3.36 -20.46
CA GLY A 98 -4.13 -3.28 -21.25
C GLY A 98 -5.41 -3.63 -20.48
N ALA A 99 -5.32 -3.83 -19.16
CA ALA A 99 -6.44 -4.01 -18.25
C ALA A 99 -7.36 -2.78 -18.19
N ALA A 100 -8.61 -2.96 -17.74
CA ALA A 100 -9.45 -1.84 -17.38
C ALA A 100 -8.98 -1.24 -16.04
N ILE A 101 -8.62 0.04 -16.03
CA ILE A 101 -8.11 0.73 -14.84
C ILE A 101 -9.24 1.53 -14.18
N HIS A 102 -9.41 1.33 -12.87
CA HIS A 102 -10.41 1.99 -12.05
C HIS A 102 -9.75 2.72 -10.88
N GLU A 103 -10.16 3.97 -10.63
CA GLU A 103 -9.86 4.66 -9.38
C GLU A 103 -11.01 4.41 -8.40
N ALA A 104 -10.74 3.65 -7.34
CA ALA A 104 -11.73 3.24 -6.36
C ALA A 104 -12.24 4.45 -5.55
N GLN A 105 -13.56 4.60 -5.48
CA GLN A 105 -14.23 5.61 -4.67
C GLN A 105 -15.30 4.98 -3.79
N LEU A 106 -15.58 5.64 -2.67
CA LEU A 106 -16.68 5.25 -1.78
C LEU A 106 -17.97 4.99 -2.57
N GLY A 107 -18.52 3.79 -2.41
CA GLY A 107 -19.79 3.38 -2.99
C GLY A 107 -19.64 2.60 -4.29
N ASP A 108 -18.43 2.55 -4.86
CA ASP A 108 -18.13 1.64 -5.96
C ASP A 108 -18.28 0.19 -5.52
N SER A 109 -18.47 -0.68 -6.50
CA SER A 109 -18.69 -2.10 -6.30
C SER A 109 -17.97 -2.88 -7.38
N ILE A 110 -17.13 -3.83 -6.98
CA ILE A 110 -16.51 -4.82 -7.85
C ILE A 110 -17.47 -6.02 -7.90
N ASP A 111 -18.17 -6.19 -9.01
CA ASP A 111 -19.19 -7.23 -9.18
C ASP A 111 -18.56 -8.52 -9.74
N MET A 112 -18.52 -9.57 -8.92
CA MET A 112 -18.01 -10.90 -9.28
C MET A 112 -19.16 -11.87 -9.59
N GLY A 113 -20.35 -11.35 -9.86
CA GLY A 113 -21.57 -12.10 -10.16
C GLY A 113 -22.24 -12.70 -8.94
N SER A 114 -21.58 -13.64 -8.27
CA SER A 114 -22.17 -14.35 -7.11
C SER A 114 -21.92 -13.65 -5.76
N TYR A 115 -20.94 -12.74 -5.72
CA TYR A 115 -20.64 -11.83 -4.63
C TYR A 115 -20.13 -10.52 -5.21
N ALA A 116 -20.02 -9.51 -4.36
CA ALA A 116 -19.41 -8.24 -4.72
C ALA A 116 -18.52 -7.72 -3.59
N LEU A 117 -17.50 -6.94 -3.96
CA LEU A 117 -16.69 -6.18 -3.03
C LEU A 117 -17.13 -4.71 -3.09
N GLN A 118 -17.70 -4.22 -1.99
CA GLN A 118 -18.11 -2.82 -1.87
C GLN A 118 -16.94 -1.97 -1.37
N VAL A 119 -16.66 -0.87 -2.06
CA VAL A 119 -15.62 0.10 -1.68
C VAL A 119 -16.17 1.04 -0.60
N LEU A 120 -15.53 1.02 0.56
CA LEU A 120 -15.88 1.85 1.73
C LEU A 120 -14.94 3.06 1.92
N ASN A 121 -13.76 3.02 1.31
CA ASN A 121 -12.76 4.08 1.33
C ASN A 121 -11.89 3.94 0.05
N PRO A 122 -11.31 5.03 -0.50
CA PRO A 122 -11.42 6.42 -0.09
C PRO A 122 -12.73 7.10 -0.51
N ALA A 123 -13.27 7.99 0.35
CA ALA A 123 -14.30 8.94 -0.09
C ALA A 123 -13.70 10.19 -0.75
N LYS A 124 -12.51 10.55 -0.28
CA LYS A 124 -11.67 11.61 -0.81
C LYS A 124 -10.25 11.32 -0.34
N LEU A 125 -9.28 11.50 -1.23
CA LEU A 125 -7.87 11.41 -0.86
C LEU A 125 -7.51 12.51 0.13
N LEU A 126 -6.86 12.09 1.20
CA LEU A 126 -6.24 12.93 2.20
C LEU A 126 -4.79 13.23 1.76
N PRO A 127 -4.31 14.48 1.86
CA PRO A 127 -2.92 14.78 1.54
C PRO A 127 -1.95 14.08 2.49
N ASN A 128 -0.82 13.58 1.97
CA ASN A 128 0.28 12.96 2.73
C ASN A 128 -0.22 11.85 3.67
N SER A 129 -1.04 10.96 3.13
CA SER A 129 -1.90 10.09 3.93
C SER A 129 -2.13 8.71 3.29
N SER A 130 -1.13 8.18 2.58
CA SER A 130 -1.19 6.95 1.79
C SER A 130 -1.94 5.81 2.48
N ASN A 131 -1.58 5.50 3.73
CA ASN A 131 -2.25 4.48 4.55
C ASN A 131 -3.76 4.73 4.72
N SER A 132 -4.17 5.95 5.06
CA SER A 132 -5.60 6.26 5.24
C SER A 132 -6.34 6.51 3.94
N ASN A 133 -5.62 6.59 2.82
CA ASN A 133 -6.16 6.56 1.48
C ASN A 133 -6.34 5.12 0.97
N SER A 134 -6.06 4.10 1.79
CA SER A 134 -6.24 2.70 1.40
C SER A 134 -7.64 2.41 0.89
N ILE A 135 -7.74 1.59 -0.16
CA ILE A 135 -9.01 0.97 -0.54
C ILE A 135 -9.46 0.08 0.62
N VAL A 136 -10.63 0.38 1.19
CA VAL A 136 -11.27 -0.47 2.19
C VAL A 136 -12.39 -1.23 1.50
N LEU A 137 -12.33 -2.56 1.52
CA LEU A 137 -13.30 -3.42 0.84
C LEU A 137 -14.15 -4.20 1.84
N LEU A 138 -15.45 -4.26 1.57
CA LEU A 138 -16.40 -5.12 2.26
C LEU A 138 -16.92 -6.16 1.27
N LEU A 139 -16.56 -7.43 1.48
CA LEU A 139 -17.11 -8.55 0.72
C LEU A 139 -18.26 -9.16 1.51
N ARG A 140 -19.39 -9.39 0.84
CA ARG A 140 -20.52 -10.14 1.40
C ARG A 140 -20.77 -11.39 0.58
N TYR A 141 -20.75 -12.56 1.21
CA TYR A 141 -21.08 -13.83 0.57
C TYR A 141 -22.04 -14.62 1.45
N GLY A 142 -23.32 -14.55 1.10
CA GLY A 142 -24.41 -15.07 1.93
C GLY A 142 -24.49 -14.33 3.27
N ASP A 143 -24.35 -15.08 4.36
CA ASP A 143 -24.34 -14.61 5.75
C ASP A 143 -22.90 -14.38 6.27
N ILE A 144 -21.87 -14.54 5.44
CA ILE A 144 -20.46 -14.34 5.83
C ILE A 144 -19.90 -13.07 5.18
N ASP A 145 -19.60 -12.09 6.01
CA ASP A 145 -19.03 -10.79 5.65
C ASP A 145 -17.53 -10.75 6.00
N PHE A 146 -16.74 -10.19 5.08
CA PHE A 146 -15.31 -9.95 5.24
C PHE A 146 -15.00 -8.47 5.10
N LEU A 147 -14.18 -7.93 6.01
CA LEU A 147 -13.66 -6.57 5.91
C LEU A 147 -12.15 -6.56 5.68
N PHE A 148 -11.73 -5.86 4.62
CA PHE A 148 -10.33 -5.66 4.26
C PHE A 148 -9.99 -4.17 4.34
N PRO A 149 -9.54 -3.67 5.51
CA PRO A 149 -9.18 -2.28 5.68
C PRO A 149 -7.78 -1.92 5.18
N ALA A 150 -6.99 -2.91 4.75
CA ALA A 150 -5.57 -2.77 4.42
C ALA A 150 -4.84 -1.99 5.53
N ASP A 151 -4.23 -0.87 5.20
CA ASP A 151 -3.47 -0.04 6.14
C ASP A 151 -4.24 1.19 6.64
N ALA A 152 -5.56 1.22 6.48
CA ALA A 152 -6.40 2.31 6.94
C ALA A 152 -6.17 2.61 8.44
N LEU A 153 -5.65 3.80 8.73
CA LEU A 153 -5.43 4.27 10.11
C LEU A 153 -6.72 4.77 10.76
N ILE A 154 -6.67 5.00 12.07
CA ILE A 154 -7.80 5.50 12.89
C ILE A 154 -8.52 6.69 12.24
N ARG A 155 -7.82 7.65 11.63
CA ARG A 155 -8.49 8.78 10.94
C ARG A 155 -9.40 8.35 9.78
N ALA A 156 -9.05 7.30 9.05
CA ALA A 156 -9.91 6.72 8.01
C ALA A 156 -11.11 5.99 8.63
N GLU A 157 -10.88 5.26 9.73
CA GLU A 157 -11.94 4.61 10.51
C GLU A 157 -12.96 5.62 11.03
N GLU A 158 -12.49 6.71 11.64
CA GLU A 158 -13.34 7.80 12.11
C GLU A 158 -14.14 8.44 10.97
N ALA A 159 -13.49 8.71 9.83
CA ALA A 159 -14.14 9.24 8.64
C ALA A 159 -15.20 8.28 8.06
N MET A 160 -15.00 6.97 8.20
CA MET A 160 -15.95 5.93 7.86
C MET A 160 -17.13 5.90 8.85
N LEU A 161 -16.85 5.89 10.16
CA LEU A 161 -17.84 5.84 11.23
C LEU A 161 -18.72 7.11 11.33
N ALA A 162 -18.17 8.28 10.97
CA ALA A 162 -18.89 9.54 11.00
C ALA A 162 -20.03 9.64 9.94
N ARG A 163 -20.11 8.67 9.02
CA ARG A 163 -21.09 8.69 7.93
C ARG A 163 -22.45 8.21 8.40
N ARG A 164 -23.47 9.02 8.14
CA ARG A 164 -24.87 8.76 8.54
C ARG A 164 -25.47 7.49 7.93
N TYR A 165 -25.06 7.15 6.71
CA TYR A 165 -25.46 5.95 6.00
C TYR A 165 -24.19 5.21 5.58
N PHE A 166 -23.68 4.38 6.48
CA PHE A 166 -22.49 3.60 6.25
C PHE A 166 -22.84 2.11 6.30
N PRO A 167 -22.56 1.34 5.24
CA PRO A 167 -22.97 -0.06 5.15
C PRO A 167 -22.13 -0.99 6.02
N LEU A 168 -21.11 -0.47 6.71
CA LEU A 168 -20.27 -1.26 7.60
C LEU A 168 -21.08 -1.70 8.82
N THR A 169 -21.30 -3.00 8.92
CA THR A 169 -22.00 -3.69 10.00
C THR A 169 -21.03 -4.57 10.78
N GLU A 170 -21.56 -5.40 11.67
CA GLU A 170 -20.81 -6.55 12.16
C GLU A 170 -20.35 -7.39 10.95
N VAL A 171 -19.16 -7.97 11.04
CA VAL A 171 -18.56 -8.85 10.02
C VAL A 171 -18.05 -10.11 10.70
N GLU A 172 -18.00 -11.25 10.02
CA GLU A 172 -17.46 -12.48 10.60
C GLU A 172 -15.92 -12.43 10.60
N ILE A 173 -15.32 -11.96 9.51
CA ILE A 173 -13.87 -11.98 9.30
C ILE A 173 -13.32 -10.56 9.08
N LEU A 174 -12.32 -10.18 9.87
CA LEU A 174 -11.58 -8.93 9.72
C LEU A 174 -10.12 -9.20 9.34
N LYS A 175 -9.62 -8.63 8.24
CA LYS A 175 -8.18 -8.34 8.13
C LYS A 175 -7.87 -7.19 9.08
N VAL A 176 -7.06 -7.45 10.10
CA VAL A 176 -6.62 -6.41 11.04
C VAL A 176 -5.87 -5.32 10.28
N GLY A 177 -6.27 -4.07 10.54
CA GLY A 177 -5.72 -2.90 9.86
C GLY A 177 -4.23 -2.70 10.15
N HIS A 178 -3.49 -2.27 9.14
CA HIS A 178 -2.08 -1.88 9.22
C HIS A 178 -1.22 -2.93 9.93
N HIS A 179 -1.32 -4.18 9.49
CA HIS A 179 -0.55 -5.32 10.02
C HIS A 179 -0.76 -5.61 11.52
N GLY A 180 -1.73 -4.97 12.17
CA GLY A 180 -1.89 -5.00 13.63
C GLY A 180 -1.26 -3.81 14.36
N SER A 181 -1.01 -2.71 13.69
CA SER A 181 -0.50 -1.48 14.30
C SER A 181 -1.50 -0.87 15.30
N ARG A 182 -0.97 -0.25 16.38
CA ARG A 182 -1.77 0.51 17.36
C ARG A 182 -2.37 1.80 16.78
N SER A 183 -1.94 2.19 15.57
CA SER A 183 -2.44 3.33 14.81
C SER A 183 -3.65 2.98 13.91
N ALA A 184 -4.18 1.75 14.04
CA ALA A 184 -5.38 1.27 13.39
C ALA A 184 -6.19 0.43 14.39
N SER A 185 -7.35 -0.08 13.95
CA SER A 185 -8.28 -0.88 14.75
C SER A 185 -8.69 -0.18 16.05
N SER A 186 -9.13 1.08 15.94
CA SER A 186 -9.61 1.83 17.12
C SER A 186 -10.77 1.13 17.81
N ALA A 187 -10.91 1.37 19.12
CA ALA A 187 -12.01 0.78 19.89
C ALA A 187 -13.41 1.07 19.29
N PRO A 188 -13.76 2.31 18.86
CA PRO A 188 -15.05 2.58 18.23
C PRO A 188 -15.24 1.82 16.90
N PHE A 189 -14.17 1.62 16.14
CA PHE A 189 -14.20 0.83 14.91
C PHE A 189 -14.45 -0.64 15.21
N LEU A 190 -13.68 -1.23 16.14
CA LEU A 190 -13.83 -2.62 16.55
C LEU A 190 -15.18 -2.90 17.22
N GLU A 191 -15.74 -1.96 17.99
CA GLU A 191 -17.10 -2.07 18.53
C GLU A 191 -18.16 -2.05 17.43
N ARG A 192 -17.90 -1.36 16.31
CA ARG A 192 -18.83 -1.28 15.17
C ARG A 192 -18.81 -2.54 14.31
N VAL A 193 -17.61 -3.10 14.06
CA VAL A 193 -17.40 -4.25 13.15
C VAL A 193 -17.40 -5.59 13.86
N LYS A 194 -17.00 -5.61 15.13
CA LYS A 194 -17.08 -6.72 16.08
C LYS A 194 -16.87 -8.11 15.45
N PRO A 195 -15.67 -8.37 14.88
CA PRO A 195 -15.39 -9.62 14.18
C PRO A 195 -15.43 -10.83 15.10
N GLU A 196 -15.84 -11.97 14.55
CA GLU A 196 -15.63 -13.27 15.19
C GLU A 196 -14.16 -13.69 15.09
N VAL A 197 -13.57 -13.50 13.90
CA VAL A 197 -12.17 -13.83 13.61
C VAL A 197 -11.44 -12.58 13.10
N ALA A 198 -10.28 -12.31 13.70
CA ALA A 198 -9.38 -11.23 13.29
C ALA A 198 -8.05 -11.81 12.82
N ILE A 199 -7.69 -11.55 11.56
CA ILE A 199 -6.46 -12.05 10.92
C ILE A 199 -5.54 -10.85 10.69
N TYR A 200 -4.40 -10.77 11.37
CA TYR A 200 -3.35 -9.84 10.99
C TYR A 200 -2.35 -10.53 10.04
N MET A 201 -1.72 -9.74 9.19
CA MET A 201 -0.68 -10.20 8.29
C MET A 201 0.59 -9.44 8.65
N ALA A 202 1.62 -10.16 9.05
CA ALA A 202 2.90 -9.60 9.45
C ALA A 202 3.99 -10.65 9.27
N GLY A 203 5.22 -10.17 9.09
CA GLY A 203 6.39 -11.03 9.01
C GLY A 203 6.83 -11.50 10.40
N LYS A 204 7.32 -12.73 10.47
CA LYS A 204 8.05 -13.19 11.66
C LYS A 204 9.26 -12.29 11.90
N ASP A 205 9.44 -11.84 13.14
CA ASP A 205 10.53 -10.95 13.55
C ASP A 205 10.54 -9.58 12.82
N ASN A 206 9.37 -9.07 12.39
CA ASN A 206 9.26 -7.74 11.78
C ASN A 206 9.73 -6.65 12.77
N GLU A 207 10.52 -5.69 12.27
CA GLU A 207 11.17 -4.66 13.10
C GLU A 207 10.18 -3.66 13.71
N SER A 208 8.99 -3.55 13.12
CA SER A 208 7.90 -2.69 13.59
C SER A 208 7.21 -3.22 14.84
N GLY A 209 7.43 -4.48 15.21
CA GLY A 209 6.81 -5.10 16.38
C GLY A 209 5.31 -5.40 16.20
N TYR A 210 4.88 -5.62 14.96
CA TYR A 210 3.52 -6.02 14.65
C TYR A 210 3.27 -7.51 14.96
N PRO A 211 2.05 -7.88 15.41
CA PRO A 211 0.99 -6.96 15.82
C PRO A 211 1.34 -6.35 17.19
N HIS A 212 0.91 -5.13 17.42
CA HIS A 212 1.12 -4.49 18.72
C HIS A 212 0.23 -5.10 19.82
N GLU A 213 0.72 -5.11 21.05
CA GLU A 213 -0.01 -5.62 22.21
C GLU A 213 -1.32 -4.83 22.46
N GLU A 214 -1.33 -3.52 22.21
CA GLU A 214 -2.54 -2.69 22.29
C GLU A 214 -3.64 -3.19 21.35
N THR A 215 -3.26 -3.55 20.13
CA THR A 215 -4.18 -4.01 19.09
C THR A 215 -4.75 -5.38 19.44
N THR A 216 -3.89 -6.33 19.83
CA THR A 216 -4.34 -7.66 20.23
C THR A 216 -5.18 -7.63 21.51
N TYR A 217 -4.84 -6.74 22.46
CA TYR A 217 -5.68 -6.47 23.62
C TYR A 217 -7.07 -5.99 23.21
N ALA A 218 -7.17 -4.98 22.34
CA ALA A 218 -8.44 -4.42 21.90
C ALA A 218 -9.33 -5.44 21.17
N LEU A 219 -8.75 -6.25 20.29
CA LEU A 219 -9.44 -7.37 19.63
C LEU A 219 -9.94 -8.42 20.64
N GLY A 220 -9.12 -8.73 21.65
CA GLY A 220 -9.51 -9.61 22.74
C GLY A 220 -10.69 -9.08 23.58
N GLN A 221 -10.78 -7.76 23.77
CA GLN A 221 -11.89 -7.15 24.53
C GLN A 221 -13.24 -7.25 23.82
N ILE A 222 -13.25 -7.28 22.48
CA ILE A 222 -14.48 -7.50 21.70
C ILE A 222 -14.80 -8.98 21.47
N GLY A 223 -13.90 -9.87 21.91
CA GLY A 223 -14.10 -11.33 21.91
C GLY A 223 -13.69 -12.03 20.61
N ALA A 224 -12.86 -11.41 19.77
CA ALA A 224 -12.40 -12.01 18.53
C ALA A 224 -11.31 -13.07 18.77
N ASP A 225 -11.37 -14.16 18.01
CA ASP A 225 -10.26 -15.09 17.88
C ASP A 225 -9.20 -14.49 16.94
N ILE A 226 -7.96 -14.38 17.42
CA ILE A 226 -6.89 -13.67 16.73
C ILE A 226 -5.92 -14.66 16.07
N TYR A 227 -5.73 -14.50 14.76
CA TYR A 227 -4.80 -15.27 13.95
C TYR A 227 -3.82 -14.37 13.22
N GLY A 228 -2.66 -14.92 12.89
CA GLY A 228 -1.51 -14.19 12.35
C GLY A 228 -0.68 -15.02 11.41
N THR A 229 -0.23 -14.45 10.29
CA THR A 229 0.56 -15.16 9.28
C THR A 229 1.96 -15.54 9.75
N ASP A 230 2.55 -14.78 10.67
CA ASP A 230 3.83 -15.09 11.32
C ASP A 230 3.78 -16.34 12.21
N VAL A 231 2.61 -16.64 12.79
CA VAL A 231 2.38 -17.81 13.64
C VAL A 231 1.80 -18.98 12.85
N HIS A 232 0.81 -18.72 11.99
CA HIS A 232 -0.01 -19.75 11.37
C HIS A 232 0.36 -20.03 9.91
N GLY A 233 1.33 -19.32 9.35
CA GLY A 233 1.62 -19.34 7.92
C GLY A 233 0.44 -18.80 7.12
N THR A 234 0.23 -19.32 5.90
CA THR A 234 -0.93 -18.95 5.10
C THR A 234 -2.22 -19.42 5.78
N ILE A 235 -3.20 -18.52 5.90
CA ILE A 235 -4.51 -18.80 6.51
C ILE A 235 -5.56 -18.74 5.42
N ILE A 236 -6.38 -19.78 5.28
CA ILE A 236 -7.45 -19.83 4.28
C ILE A 236 -8.79 -19.92 4.98
N VAL A 237 -9.65 -18.93 4.77
CA VAL A 237 -11.06 -18.98 5.17
C VAL A 237 -11.85 -19.62 4.04
N VAL A 238 -12.50 -20.74 4.33
CA VAL A 238 -13.29 -21.49 3.37
C VAL A 238 -14.75 -21.42 3.77
N THR A 239 -15.62 -20.94 2.88
CA THR A 239 -17.05 -20.74 3.19
C THR A 239 -17.99 -21.16 2.06
N ASP A 240 -19.17 -21.64 2.45
CA ASP A 240 -20.32 -21.87 1.56
C ASP A 240 -21.32 -20.70 1.53
N GLY A 241 -21.06 -19.64 2.29
CA GLY A 241 -21.91 -18.48 2.45
C GLY A 241 -22.90 -18.58 3.62
N SER A 242 -22.88 -19.65 4.42
CA SER A 242 -23.62 -19.71 5.69
C SER A 242 -22.74 -20.14 6.87
N LYS A 243 -21.65 -20.85 6.58
CA LYS A 243 -20.63 -21.26 7.55
C LYS A 243 -19.26 -21.04 6.96
N TYR A 244 -18.26 -20.87 7.82
CA TYR A 244 -16.86 -20.84 7.42
C TYR A 244 -16.02 -21.80 8.26
N THR A 245 -14.86 -22.16 7.73
CA THR A 245 -13.80 -22.91 8.43
C THR A 245 -12.46 -22.28 8.13
N LEU A 246 -11.54 -22.33 9.08
CA LEU A 246 -10.15 -21.91 8.89
C LEU A 246 -9.26 -23.12 8.56
N GLN A 247 -8.47 -22.99 7.50
CA GLN A 247 -7.35 -23.88 7.20
C GLN A 247 -6.07 -23.12 7.48
N LEU A 248 -5.22 -23.70 8.32
CA LEU A 248 -3.97 -23.09 8.78
C LEU A 248 -2.81 -23.91 8.21
N GLU A 249 -1.84 -23.24 7.59
CA GLU A 249 -0.60 -23.90 7.17
C GLU A 249 0.14 -24.49 8.38
N ASN A 250 0.24 -23.71 9.45
CA ASN A 250 0.80 -24.13 10.74
C ASN A 250 -0.31 -24.20 11.79
N VAL A 251 -0.68 -25.42 12.19
CA VAL A 251 -1.76 -25.65 13.16
C VAL A 251 -1.32 -25.23 14.57
N ALA A 252 -1.84 -24.09 15.02
CA ALA A 252 -1.69 -23.56 16.36
C ALA A 252 -3.03 -22.99 16.87
N SER A 253 -3.13 -22.78 18.19
CA SER A 253 -4.28 -22.08 18.78
C SER A 253 -4.26 -20.59 18.43
N PRO A 254 -5.42 -19.91 18.43
CA PRO A 254 -5.45 -18.44 18.36
C PRO A 254 -4.53 -17.80 19.39
N LEU A 255 -4.03 -16.62 19.08
CA LEU A 255 -3.23 -15.84 20.02
C LEU A 255 -4.04 -15.53 21.26
N THR A 256 -3.39 -15.66 22.41
CA THR A 256 -3.97 -15.24 23.69
C THR A 256 -3.73 -13.75 23.86
N PRO A 257 -4.79 -12.91 23.91
CA PRO A 257 -4.62 -11.48 24.14
C PRO A 257 -3.96 -11.19 25.49
N PRO A 258 -3.22 -10.08 25.62
CA PRO A 258 -2.75 -9.61 26.93
C PRO A 258 -3.92 -9.47 27.92
N ALA A 259 -3.70 -9.85 29.18
CA ALA A 259 -4.75 -9.79 30.21
C ALA A 259 -5.07 -8.37 30.69
N VAL A 260 -4.12 -7.45 30.52
CA VAL A 260 -4.22 -6.04 30.91
C VAL A 260 -3.75 -5.22 29.72
N LEU A 261 -4.37 -4.06 29.53
CA LEU A 261 -3.90 -3.09 28.55
C LEU A 261 -2.41 -2.80 28.84
N PRO A 262 -1.50 -2.98 27.88
CA PRO A 262 -0.10 -2.65 28.10
C PRO A 262 0.03 -1.17 28.48
N GLU A 263 0.98 -0.87 29.37
CA GLU A 263 1.36 0.52 29.66
C GLU A 263 1.70 1.19 28.32
N PRO A 264 1.20 2.42 28.06
CA PRO A 264 1.57 3.12 26.84
C PRO A 264 3.09 3.17 26.77
N SER A 265 3.66 2.64 25.69
CA SER A 265 5.11 2.66 25.57
C SER A 265 5.60 4.11 25.63
N ASP A 266 6.65 4.40 26.41
CA ASP A 266 7.27 5.74 26.47
C ASP A 266 7.88 6.18 25.12
N THR A 267 7.85 5.30 24.13
CA THR A 267 7.97 5.67 22.72
C THR A 267 6.66 6.34 22.31
N PRO A 268 6.66 7.65 21.99
CA PRO A 268 5.44 8.37 21.66
C PRO A 268 4.63 7.57 20.66
N SER A 269 3.35 7.36 20.96
CA SER A 269 2.37 7.07 19.92
C SER A 269 2.58 8.13 18.86
N SER A 270 3.05 7.77 17.67
CA SER A 270 3.16 8.72 16.57
C SER A 270 1.77 9.34 16.37
N PRO A 271 1.58 10.62 16.71
CA PRO A 271 0.27 11.25 16.63
C PRO A 271 0.10 11.70 15.19
N ASP A 272 -0.29 10.82 14.26
CA ASP A 272 -0.54 11.17 12.84
C ASP A 272 0.58 11.98 12.13
N THR A 273 1.77 12.09 12.72
CA THR A 273 2.89 12.89 12.23
C THR A 273 4.21 12.17 12.52
N VAL A 274 4.42 11.01 11.90
CA VAL A 274 5.61 11.03 11.06
C VAL A 274 5.13 11.87 9.89
N PRO A 275 5.53 13.16 9.74
CA PRO A 275 5.44 13.69 8.40
C PRO A 275 6.18 12.64 7.57
N GLU A 276 5.53 11.99 6.61
CA GLU A 276 6.31 11.48 5.49
C GLU A 276 7.29 12.60 5.19
N PRO A 277 8.61 12.36 5.31
CA PRO A 277 9.56 13.45 5.24
C PRO A 277 9.19 14.22 3.98
N GLU A 278 8.80 15.50 4.11
CA GLU A 278 8.19 16.27 3.01
C GLU A 278 9.13 16.09 1.81
N GLN A 279 8.76 15.23 0.87
CA GLN A 279 9.70 14.75 -0.13
C GLN A 279 9.42 15.54 -1.38
N PHE A 280 10.45 16.19 -1.90
CA PHE A 280 10.34 17.01 -3.09
C PHE A 280 11.14 16.39 -4.21
N SER A 281 10.54 16.37 -5.39
CA SER A 281 11.20 15.99 -6.63
C SER A 281 12.16 17.10 -7.09
N LEU A 282 13.31 16.69 -7.60
CA LEU A 282 14.27 17.57 -8.27
C LEU A 282 14.59 17.01 -9.65
N ASP A 283 14.06 17.68 -10.66
CA ASP A 283 14.32 17.36 -12.06
C ASP A 283 15.33 18.33 -12.68
N VAL A 284 16.11 17.83 -13.64
CA VAL A 284 17.04 18.65 -14.43
C VAL A 284 16.73 18.53 -15.91
N VAL A 285 16.33 19.65 -16.52
CA VAL A 285 16.14 19.77 -17.97
C VAL A 285 17.44 20.25 -18.61
N ILE A 286 18.02 19.45 -19.50
CA ILE A 286 19.28 19.79 -20.19
C ILE A 286 18.97 20.36 -21.58
N MET A 287 19.50 21.55 -21.86
CA MET A 287 19.31 22.27 -23.13
C MET A 287 20.67 22.58 -23.79
N PRO A 288 20.93 22.08 -25.02
CA PRO A 288 20.09 21.16 -25.79
C PRO A 288 20.10 19.73 -25.18
N PRO A 289 19.07 18.91 -25.45
CA PRO A 289 19.01 17.54 -24.96
C PRO A 289 20.26 16.73 -25.34
N GLY A 290 20.81 15.98 -24.38
CA GLY A 290 22.01 15.15 -24.57
C GLY A 290 23.34 15.91 -24.58
N ALA A 291 23.37 17.22 -24.35
CA ALA A 291 24.62 18.00 -24.34
C ALA A 291 25.45 17.89 -23.05
N SER A 292 24.92 17.24 -22.02
CA SER A 292 25.57 17.08 -20.72
C SER A 292 24.98 15.88 -20.00
N THR A 293 25.73 15.38 -19.02
CA THR A 293 25.18 14.61 -17.89
C THR A 293 25.21 15.48 -16.62
N VAL A 294 24.38 15.16 -15.63
CA VAL A 294 24.34 15.87 -14.35
C VAL A 294 24.43 14.86 -13.22
N LYS A 295 25.40 15.05 -12.32
CA LYS A 295 25.51 14.28 -11.08
C LYS A 295 24.70 14.96 -9.99
N PHE A 296 23.95 14.18 -9.23
CA PHE A 296 23.26 14.58 -8.01
C PHE A 296 24.03 14.04 -6.80
N ASP A 297 24.23 14.86 -5.78
CA ASP A 297 24.85 14.47 -4.51
C ASP A 297 24.08 15.11 -3.32
N PRO A 298 23.30 14.33 -2.55
CA PRO A 298 23.13 12.88 -2.63
C PRO A 298 22.47 12.42 -3.95
N ALA A 299 22.85 11.23 -4.41
CA ALA A 299 22.26 10.64 -5.62
C ALA A 299 20.77 10.34 -5.41
N GLY A 300 19.96 10.57 -6.44
CA GLY A 300 18.51 10.41 -6.34
C GLY A 300 17.78 11.27 -7.35
N GLY A 301 16.71 11.89 -6.87
CA GLY A 301 15.74 12.66 -7.65
C GLY A 301 14.51 13.03 -6.82
N ILE A 302 14.39 12.43 -5.63
CA ILE A 302 13.44 12.78 -4.60
C ILE A 302 14.19 12.84 -3.28
N TYR A 303 13.91 13.90 -2.52
CA TYR A 303 14.70 14.26 -1.37
C TYR A 303 13.80 14.75 -0.24
N PRO A 304 14.09 14.40 1.02
CA PRO A 304 13.45 15.03 2.18
C PRO A 304 13.59 16.56 2.14
N LYS A 305 12.63 17.25 2.74
CA LYS A 305 12.65 18.70 2.94
C LYS A 305 13.96 19.12 3.60
N ASP A 306 14.44 20.28 3.18
CA ASP A 306 15.70 20.89 3.60
C ASP A 306 16.95 20.11 3.17
N THR A 307 16.82 18.98 2.46
CA THR A 307 17.96 18.34 1.81
C THR A 307 18.60 19.33 0.85
N VAL A 308 19.92 19.47 0.95
CA VAL A 308 20.71 20.26 0.02
C VAL A 308 21.34 19.33 -1.00
N VAL A 309 20.87 19.40 -2.24
CA VAL A 309 21.37 18.58 -3.35
C VAL A 309 22.39 19.37 -4.15
N HIS A 310 23.62 18.84 -4.25
CA HIS A 310 24.67 19.39 -5.09
C HIS A 310 24.53 18.81 -6.51
N LEU A 311 24.28 19.69 -7.48
CA LEU A 311 24.24 19.36 -8.89
C LEU A 311 25.56 19.75 -9.56
N THR A 312 26.18 18.79 -10.24
CA THR A 312 27.41 19.02 -11.02
C THR A 312 27.18 18.69 -12.49
N ALA A 313 27.29 19.70 -13.37
CA ALA A 313 27.22 19.49 -14.81
C ALA A 313 28.53 18.88 -15.34
N LYS A 314 28.40 17.87 -16.20
CA LYS A 314 29.50 17.32 -17.00
C LYS A 314 29.14 17.45 -18.49
N PRO A 315 29.50 18.57 -19.13
CA PRO A 315 29.26 18.78 -20.55
C PRO A 315 29.86 17.67 -21.41
N GLU A 316 29.13 17.27 -22.44
CA GLU A 316 29.64 16.38 -23.49
C GLU A 316 30.62 17.12 -24.41
N ALA A 317 31.42 16.37 -25.18
CA ALA A 317 32.35 16.96 -26.12
C ALA A 317 31.64 17.89 -27.12
N GLY A 318 32.21 19.09 -27.33
CA GLY A 318 31.61 20.12 -28.20
C GLY A 318 30.59 21.02 -27.50
N TYR A 319 30.39 20.87 -26.18
CA TYR A 319 29.57 21.77 -25.37
C TYR A 319 30.37 22.32 -24.18
N GLU A 320 30.01 23.53 -23.76
CA GLU A 320 30.47 24.13 -22.50
C GLU A 320 29.27 24.64 -21.70
N PHE A 321 29.43 24.63 -20.38
CA PHE A 321 28.45 25.20 -19.44
C PHE A 321 28.15 26.65 -19.80
N ALA A 322 26.87 27.02 -19.85
CA ALA A 322 26.45 28.41 -20.00
C ALA A 322 25.83 28.94 -18.70
N GLN A 323 24.76 28.31 -18.22
CA GLN A 323 24.08 28.70 -17.00
C GLN A 323 23.13 27.61 -16.50
N TRP A 324 22.85 27.63 -15.20
CA TRP A 324 21.65 27.03 -14.63
C TRP A 324 20.51 28.05 -14.57
N THR A 325 19.27 27.59 -14.54
CA THR A 325 18.10 28.38 -14.14
C THR A 325 17.40 27.63 -13.01
N VAL A 326 17.40 28.22 -11.82
CA VAL A 326 16.81 27.67 -10.60
C VAL A 326 15.69 28.61 -10.18
N ASP A 327 14.45 28.14 -10.12
CA ASP A 327 13.27 28.95 -9.77
C ASP A 327 13.15 30.24 -10.61
N GLY A 328 13.48 30.16 -11.90
CA GLY A 328 13.49 31.29 -12.84
C GLY A 328 14.68 32.24 -12.69
N VAL A 329 15.59 32.00 -11.75
CA VAL A 329 16.80 32.82 -11.52
C VAL A 329 18.01 32.18 -12.22
N PRO A 330 18.71 32.92 -13.09
CA PRO A 330 19.91 32.41 -13.75
C PRO A 330 21.10 32.36 -12.78
N VAL A 331 21.87 31.26 -12.84
CA VAL A 331 23.06 31.03 -12.02
C VAL A 331 24.23 30.61 -12.93
N SER A 332 25.30 31.41 -12.98
CA SER A 332 26.40 31.27 -13.93
C SER A 332 27.64 30.54 -13.38
N VAL A 333 27.46 29.65 -12.40
CA VAL A 333 28.50 28.76 -11.89
C VAL A 333 28.18 27.31 -12.27
N PRO A 334 29.19 26.47 -12.60
CA PRO A 334 28.96 25.12 -13.14
C PRO A 334 28.36 24.13 -12.12
N GLU A 335 28.34 24.50 -10.85
CA GLU A 335 27.80 23.72 -9.74
C GLU A 335 26.75 24.53 -8.99
N VAL A 336 25.64 23.90 -8.62
CA VAL A 336 24.56 24.54 -7.84
C VAL A 336 24.13 23.65 -6.69
N PHE A 337 23.66 24.29 -5.61
CA PHE A 337 23.10 23.62 -4.45
C PHE A 337 21.61 23.96 -4.39
N ILE A 338 20.78 22.93 -4.39
CA ILE A 338 19.32 23.07 -4.36
C ILE A 338 18.83 22.63 -2.99
N THR A 339 18.26 23.57 -2.24
CA THR A 339 17.51 23.24 -1.02
C THR A 339 16.12 22.80 -1.42
N MET A 340 15.73 21.63 -0.95
CA MET A 340 14.44 21.01 -1.29
C MET A 340 13.37 21.53 -0.33
N ASP A 341 12.58 22.51 -0.78
CA ASP A 341 11.48 23.13 -0.04
C ASP A 341 10.13 23.07 -0.79
N SER A 342 10.17 22.55 -2.01
CA SER A 342 9.10 22.41 -3.00
C SER A 342 9.60 21.51 -4.14
N ASP A 343 8.69 20.95 -4.94
CA ASP A 343 9.07 20.31 -6.20
C ASP A 343 9.77 21.33 -7.12
N LYS A 344 10.91 20.94 -7.68
CA LYS A 344 11.74 21.84 -8.49
C LYS A 344 12.15 21.22 -9.80
N THR A 345 12.07 22.01 -10.86
CA THR A 345 12.72 21.74 -12.14
C THR A 345 13.81 22.78 -12.39
N VAL A 346 15.04 22.32 -12.50
CA VAL A 346 16.21 23.15 -12.80
C VAL A 346 16.57 22.99 -14.26
N THR A 347 16.83 24.08 -14.98
CA THR A 347 17.28 24.00 -16.38
C THR A 347 18.79 24.20 -16.47
N LEU A 348 19.51 23.25 -17.06
CA LEU A 348 20.92 23.38 -17.45
C LEU A 348 21.00 23.83 -18.91
N SER A 349 21.50 25.03 -19.15
CA SER A 349 21.80 25.52 -20.49
C SER A 349 23.29 25.36 -20.81
N LEU A 350 23.57 24.78 -21.97
CA LEU A 350 24.91 24.66 -22.54
C LEU A 350 24.99 25.39 -23.87
N LYS A 351 26.20 25.84 -24.22
CA LYS A 351 26.52 26.40 -25.53
C LYS A 351 27.51 25.50 -26.24
N ARG A 352 27.44 25.45 -27.57
CA ARG A 352 28.43 24.73 -28.37
C ARG A 352 29.79 25.42 -28.29
N THR A 353 30.85 24.63 -28.15
CA THR A 353 32.23 25.10 -28.27
C THR A 353 32.70 24.97 -29.71
N GLY A 354 33.03 26.10 -30.34
CA GLY A 354 33.54 26.15 -31.71
C GLY A 354 32.45 26.23 -32.79
N TRP A 355 32.74 27.03 -33.82
CA TRP A 355 32.07 27.00 -35.12
C TRP A 355 32.73 25.94 -36.01
#